data_AF-A0A9D4TTL0-F1
#
_entry.id   AF-A0A9D4TTL0-F1
#
_cell.length_a   1.000
_cell.length_b   1.000
_cell.length_c   1.000
_cell.angle_alpha   90.00
_cell.angle_beta   90.00
_cell.angle_gamma   90.00
#
_symmetry.space_group_name_H-M   'P 1'
#
loop_
_entity.id
_entity.type
_entity.pdbx_description
1 polymer ?
#
loop_
_entity_poly.entity_id
_entity_poly.type
_entity_poly.pdbx_seq_one_letter_code
_entity_poly.pdbx_strand_id
1 'polypeptide(L)'
;MSVAQAEAAIVAASLPARNDDGMDEGGDASEEDCDSHEDDDDVSLVAALLTSSIKLGPAALACSQPVQQALEQLAEQCEATEASRSADDHAELLADLQLHQQQRREPQAGDALDLAQAAATRSCAYLRCANLAGEGGPAARQGAGSKRCSKCRVAWYCGTACSHADWRVGHRRVCRALGATSLAEQQGQGQQNGEALLLAGQ
;
A
#
# COMPACT_ATOMS: atom_id res chain seq x y z
N MET A 1 14.99 28.99 -24.26
CA MET A 1 14.84 28.26 -22.98
C MET A 1 13.89 27.11 -23.25
N SER A 2 14.40 25.88 -23.25
CA SER A 2 13.64 24.70 -23.69
C SER A 2 12.69 24.22 -22.59
N VAL A 3 11.58 23.59 -23.02
CA VAL A 3 10.52 23.05 -22.16
C VAL A 3 11.06 22.06 -21.10
N ALA A 4 12.24 21.47 -21.35
CA ALA A 4 12.94 20.58 -20.43
C ALA A 4 13.43 21.24 -19.13
N GLN A 5 13.55 22.58 -19.06
CA GLN A 5 13.96 23.27 -17.83
C GLN A 5 12.79 23.63 -16.89
N ALA A 6 11.54 23.41 -17.30
CA ALA A 6 10.37 23.73 -16.48
C ALA A 6 9.95 22.60 -15.52
N GLU A 7 10.36 21.35 -15.75
CA GLU A 7 9.95 20.21 -14.91
C GLU A 7 10.82 20.00 -13.67
N ALA A 8 12.01 20.60 -13.61
CA ALA A 8 12.92 20.46 -12.47
C ALA A 8 12.53 21.30 -11.23
N ALA A 9 11.53 22.19 -11.32
CA ALA A 9 11.16 23.09 -10.22
C ALA A 9 9.99 22.60 -9.34
N ILE A 10 9.28 21.54 -9.74
CA ILE A 10 8.03 21.12 -9.06
C ILE A 10 8.28 20.08 -7.95
N VAL A 11 9.45 19.44 -7.90
CA VAL A 11 9.72 18.35 -6.94
C VAL A 11 10.19 18.83 -5.56
N ALA A 12 10.48 20.12 -5.36
CA ALA A 12 11.15 20.60 -4.14
C ALA A 12 10.25 21.06 -2.98
N ALA A 13 8.91 21.07 -3.08
CA ALA A 13 8.06 21.82 -2.12
C ALA A 13 7.10 21.02 -1.24
N SER A 14 7.10 19.68 -1.25
CA SER A 14 6.10 18.89 -0.50
C SER A 14 6.72 17.84 0.41
N LEU A 15 7.47 18.27 1.41
CA LEU A 15 7.81 17.44 2.57
C LEU A 15 6.97 17.89 3.78
N PRO A 16 5.92 17.15 4.17
CA PRO A 16 5.29 17.38 5.46
C PRO A 16 6.21 16.94 6.60
N ALA A 17 6.31 17.77 7.64
CA ALA A 17 6.98 17.46 8.89
C ALA A 17 6.41 16.15 9.48
N ARG A 18 7.30 15.20 9.74
CA ARG A 18 6.99 13.92 10.39
C ARG A 18 6.80 14.20 11.88
N ASN A 19 5.61 13.92 12.39
CA ASN A 19 5.41 13.76 13.83
C ASN A 19 5.66 12.28 14.17
N ASP A 20 6.66 12.08 15.01
CA ASP A 20 6.97 10.84 15.72
C ASP A 20 5.91 10.66 16.82
N ASP A 21 4.90 9.86 16.54
CA ASP A 21 4.03 9.27 17.57
C ASP A 21 4.34 7.77 17.59
N GLY A 22 5.22 7.39 18.51
CA GLY A 22 5.46 6.01 18.89
C GLY A 22 4.29 5.41 19.67
N MET A 23 4.49 4.14 20.04
CA MET A 23 3.55 3.18 20.65
C MET A 23 2.68 2.47 19.60
N ASP A 24 2.62 1.14 19.52
CA ASP A 24 2.68 0.16 20.60
C ASP A 24 3.06 -1.22 20.02
N GLU A 25 3.94 -1.92 20.71
CA GLU A 25 4.36 -3.28 20.39
C GLU A 25 3.31 -4.27 20.88
N GLY A 26 2.54 -4.84 19.95
CA GLY A 26 1.62 -5.93 20.20
C GLY A 26 1.95 -7.10 19.30
N GLY A 27 2.80 -8.00 19.79
CA GLY A 27 3.13 -9.25 19.13
C GLY A 27 1.93 -10.20 19.04
N ASP A 28 1.93 -10.99 17.98
CA ASP A 28 1.36 -12.33 18.01
C ASP A 28 2.27 -13.23 17.16
N ALA A 29 3.01 -14.08 17.86
CA ALA A 29 3.92 -15.06 17.30
C ALA A 29 3.08 -16.29 16.93
N SER A 30 2.69 -16.36 15.65
CA SER A 30 2.27 -17.62 15.04
C SER A 30 3.49 -18.17 14.31
N GLU A 31 4.27 -18.97 15.05
CA GLU A 31 5.27 -19.89 14.52
C GLU A 31 4.55 -20.88 13.60
N GLU A 32 4.58 -20.63 12.29
CA GLU A 32 4.22 -21.64 11.29
C GLU A 32 5.47 -22.45 10.98
N ASP A 33 5.43 -23.72 11.38
CA ASP A 33 6.42 -24.75 11.08
C ASP A 33 6.64 -24.90 9.57
N CYS A 34 7.77 -24.38 9.09
CA CYS A 34 8.28 -24.63 7.75
C CYS A 34 9.06 -25.94 7.76
N ASP A 35 8.37 -27.06 7.51
CA ASP A 35 8.96 -28.37 7.23
C ASP A 35 9.90 -28.25 6.01
N SER A 36 11.17 -28.01 6.31
CA SER A 36 12.24 -27.91 5.32
C SER A 36 12.76 -29.31 5.10
N HIS A 37 12.17 -30.02 4.14
CA HIS A 37 12.68 -31.29 3.65
C HIS A 37 14.01 -31.01 2.94
N GLU A 38 15.11 -31.29 3.63
CA GLU A 38 16.47 -31.19 3.10
C GLU A 38 16.66 -32.30 2.05
N ASP A 39 16.55 -31.95 0.77
CA ASP A 39 17.02 -32.77 -0.35
C ASP A 39 18.57 -32.76 -0.39
N ASP A 40 19.20 -33.45 0.57
CA ASP A 40 20.66 -33.56 0.72
C ASP A 40 21.31 -34.68 -0.13
N ASP A 41 20.57 -35.34 -1.02
CA ASP A 41 21.01 -36.60 -1.62
C ASP A 41 21.87 -36.48 -2.91
N ASP A 42 22.09 -35.29 -3.48
CA ASP A 42 22.79 -35.18 -4.79
C ASP A 42 24.30 -34.85 -4.72
N VAL A 43 24.84 -34.45 -3.56
CA VAL A 43 26.27 -34.10 -3.46
C VAL A 43 27.20 -35.32 -3.35
N SER A 44 26.64 -36.50 -3.08
CA SER A 44 27.38 -37.75 -2.88
C SER A 44 27.96 -38.35 -4.18
N LEU A 45 27.31 -38.09 -5.32
CA LEU A 45 27.71 -38.66 -6.62
C LEU A 45 28.97 -38.01 -7.21
N VAL A 46 29.20 -36.72 -6.93
CA VAL A 46 30.38 -35.98 -7.42
C VAL A 46 31.64 -36.39 -6.65
N ALA A 47 31.53 -36.62 -5.34
CA ALA A 47 32.62 -37.12 -4.52
C ALA A 47 33.06 -38.54 -4.90
N ALA A 48 32.11 -39.41 -5.26
CA ALA A 48 32.41 -40.78 -5.69
C ALA A 48 33.21 -40.84 -7.00
N LEU A 49 32.89 -39.99 -7.99
CA LEU A 49 33.61 -39.97 -9.28
C LEU A 49 35.04 -39.43 -9.16
N LEU A 50 35.33 -38.55 -8.19
CA LEU A 50 36.68 -38.03 -7.96
C LEU A 50 37.63 -39.05 -7.31
N THR A 51 37.10 -40.09 -6.64
CA THR A 51 37.93 -41.09 -5.95
C THR A 51 38.33 -42.30 -6.81
N SER A 52 37.73 -42.49 -7.99
CA SER A 52 37.88 -43.72 -8.79
C SER A 52 39.02 -43.72 -9.83
N SER A 53 40.00 -42.80 -9.77
CA SER A 53 41.03 -42.66 -10.81
C SER A 53 42.24 -41.87 -10.30
N ILE A 54 43.53 -42.16 -10.49
CA ILE A 54 44.32 -43.12 -11.27
C ILE A 54 45.69 -43.19 -10.54
N LYS A 55 46.38 -44.35 -10.56
CA LYS A 55 47.82 -44.44 -10.26
C LYS A 55 48.63 -43.76 -11.39
N LEU A 56 48.62 -42.43 -11.47
CA LEU A 56 49.44 -41.65 -12.40
C LEU A 56 50.82 -41.43 -11.80
N GLY A 57 51.87 -41.73 -12.57
CA GLY A 57 53.25 -41.52 -12.16
C GLY A 57 53.62 -40.02 -12.06
N PRO A 58 54.73 -39.68 -11.37
CA PRO A 58 55.11 -38.31 -10.99
C PRO A 58 55.32 -37.33 -12.17
N ALA A 59 55.51 -37.83 -13.40
CA ALA A 59 55.62 -36.99 -14.59
C ALA A 59 54.28 -36.33 -15.01
N ALA A 60 53.12 -36.88 -14.60
CA ALA A 60 51.81 -36.29 -14.89
C ALA A 60 51.47 -35.07 -14.00
N LEU A 61 52.15 -34.93 -12.85
CA LEU A 61 51.95 -33.81 -11.91
C LEU A 61 52.54 -32.47 -12.40
N ALA A 62 53.45 -32.48 -13.38
CA ALA A 62 54.01 -31.24 -13.92
C ALA A 62 53.08 -30.53 -14.93
N CYS A 63 52.20 -31.28 -15.60
CA CYS A 63 51.19 -30.70 -16.50
C CYS A 63 49.87 -30.33 -15.78
N SER A 64 49.69 -30.70 -14.51
CA SER A 64 48.46 -30.43 -13.77
C SER A 64 48.40 -29.03 -13.14
N GLN A 65 49.53 -28.36 -12.94
CA GLN A 65 49.58 -27.03 -12.33
C GLN A 65 48.81 -25.95 -13.11
N PRO A 66 48.94 -25.81 -14.46
CA PRO A 66 48.13 -24.83 -15.19
C PRO A 66 46.63 -25.20 -15.21
N VAL A 67 46.30 -26.49 -15.16
CA VAL A 67 44.91 -26.96 -15.10
C VAL A 67 44.30 -26.65 -13.73
N GLN A 68 45.05 -26.84 -12.64
CA GLN A 68 44.63 -26.48 -11.29
C GLN A 68 44.43 -24.96 -11.16
N GLN A 69 45.35 -24.14 -11.65
CA GLN A 69 45.18 -22.69 -11.66
C GLN A 69 43.98 -22.23 -12.49
N ALA A 70 43.73 -22.84 -13.65
CA ALA A 70 42.56 -22.53 -14.46
C ALA A 70 41.24 -22.91 -13.78
N LEU A 71 41.20 -24.04 -13.05
CA LEU A 71 40.04 -24.45 -12.27
C LEU A 71 39.76 -23.49 -11.10
N GLU A 72 40.79 -23.05 -10.39
CA GLU A 72 40.66 -22.10 -9.29
C GLU A 72 40.17 -20.73 -9.79
N GLN A 73 40.70 -20.25 -10.91
CA GLN A 73 40.19 -19.04 -11.58
C GLN A 73 38.74 -19.17 -12.06
N LEU A 74 38.32 -20.35 -12.51
CA LEU A 74 36.93 -20.60 -12.90
C LEU A 74 36.01 -20.64 -11.68
N ALA A 75 36.45 -21.23 -10.57
CA ALA A 75 35.69 -21.24 -9.31
C ALA A 75 35.46 -19.82 -8.78
N GLU A 76 36.50 -18.99 -8.73
CA GLU A 76 36.40 -17.58 -8.35
C GLU A 76 35.46 -16.79 -9.28
N GLN A 77 35.50 -17.06 -10.59
CA GLN A 77 34.59 -16.44 -11.55
C GLN A 77 33.13 -16.87 -11.32
N CYS A 78 32.88 -18.14 -11.01
CA CYS A 78 31.54 -18.64 -10.69
C CYS A 78 30.99 -17.93 -9.44
N GLU A 79 31.75 -17.90 -8.33
CA GLU A 79 31.33 -17.23 -7.09
C GLU A 79 31.03 -15.74 -7.30
N ALA A 80 31.86 -15.03 -8.08
CA ALA A 80 31.63 -13.63 -8.41
C ALA A 80 30.35 -13.41 -9.23
N THR A 81 30.04 -14.32 -10.17
CA THR A 81 28.81 -14.23 -10.97
C THR A 81 27.56 -14.56 -10.17
N GLU A 82 27.63 -15.52 -9.24
CA GLU A 82 26.52 -15.86 -8.35
C GLU A 82 26.22 -14.72 -7.37
N ALA A 83 27.26 -14.12 -6.78
CA ALA A 83 27.11 -12.94 -5.94
C ALA A 83 26.49 -11.76 -6.71
N SER A 84 26.87 -11.57 -7.97
CA SER A 84 26.30 -10.52 -8.82
C SER A 84 24.82 -10.77 -9.13
N ARG A 85 24.45 -12.01 -9.48
CA ARG A 85 23.04 -12.40 -9.74
C ARG A 85 22.17 -12.22 -8.50
N SER A 86 22.65 -12.67 -7.34
CA SER A 86 21.93 -12.48 -6.08
C SER A 86 21.73 -11.01 -5.74
N ALA A 87 22.72 -10.15 -6.01
CA ALA A 87 22.59 -8.71 -5.81
C ALA A 87 21.54 -8.08 -6.75
N ASP A 88 21.47 -8.52 -8.00
CA ASP A 88 20.45 -8.07 -8.97
C ASP A 88 19.04 -8.50 -8.53
N ASP A 89 18.86 -9.76 -8.09
CA ASP A 89 17.59 -10.27 -7.60
C ASP A 89 17.10 -9.50 -6.36
N HIS A 90 18.02 -9.19 -5.43
CA HIS A 90 17.71 -8.36 -4.26
C HIS A 90 17.36 -6.92 -4.65
N ALA A 91 18.02 -6.34 -5.64
CA ALA A 91 17.71 -5.00 -6.12
C ALA A 91 16.32 -4.93 -6.75
N GLU A 92 15.92 -5.93 -7.52
CA GLU A 92 14.58 -6.05 -8.10
C GLU A 92 13.51 -6.17 -7.00
N LEU A 93 13.71 -7.04 -6.01
CA LEU A 93 12.78 -7.19 -4.89
C LEU A 93 12.62 -5.89 -4.07
N LEU A 94 13.71 -5.15 -3.85
CA LEU A 94 13.66 -3.85 -3.17
C LEU A 94 12.92 -2.80 -3.99
N ALA A 95 13.09 -2.78 -5.32
CA ALA A 95 12.36 -1.88 -6.20
C ALA A 95 10.84 -2.17 -6.17
N ASP A 96 10.45 -3.43 -6.21
CA ASP A 96 9.05 -3.86 -6.12
C ASP A 96 8.41 -3.49 -4.78
N LEU A 97 9.14 -3.67 -3.68
CA LEU A 97 8.68 -3.27 -2.36
C LEU A 97 8.51 -1.75 -2.26
N GLN A 98 9.44 -0.98 -2.82
CA GLN A 98 9.35 0.48 -2.87
C GLN A 98 8.14 0.95 -3.68
N LEU A 99 7.88 0.32 -4.84
CA LEU A 99 6.72 0.63 -5.67
C LEU A 99 5.41 0.33 -4.92
N HIS A 100 5.31 -0.82 -4.25
CA HIS A 100 4.15 -1.15 -3.43
C HIS A 100 3.92 -0.15 -2.29
N GLN A 101 4.99 0.30 -1.63
CA GLN A 101 4.89 1.32 -0.59
C GLN A 101 4.42 2.67 -1.15
N GLN A 102 4.90 3.07 -2.33
CA GLN A 102 4.43 4.29 -2.98
C GLN A 102 2.95 4.20 -3.33
N GLN A 103 2.50 3.07 -3.90
CA GLN A 103 1.10 2.84 -4.22
C GLN A 103 0.20 2.83 -2.98
N ARG A 104 0.67 2.27 -1.85
CA ARG A 104 -0.07 2.32 -0.57
C ARG A 104 -0.09 3.70 0.09
N ARG A 105 0.91 4.53 -0.18
CA ARG A 105 1.04 5.87 0.42
C ARG A 105 0.13 6.91 -0.22
N GLU A 106 -0.33 6.69 -1.44
CA GLU A 106 -1.48 7.43 -1.93
C GLU A 106 -2.72 6.76 -1.36
N PRO A 107 -3.35 7.30 -0.28
CA PRO A 107 -4.67 6.83 0.09
C PRO A 107 -5.52 7.03 -1.16
N GLN A 108 -5.96 5.92 -1.76
CA GLN A 108 -6.68 5.97 -3.00
C GLN A 108 -7.83 6.94 -2.78
N ALA A 109 -7.94 7.97 -3.62
CA ALA A 109 -8.95 9.00 -3.43
C ALA A 109 -10.37 8.39 -3.34
N GLY A 110 -10.54 7.20 -3.92
CA GLY A 110 -11.68 6.29 -3.71
C GLY A 110 -11.88 5.90 -2.25
N ASP A 111 -10.92 5.20 -1.62
CA ASP A 111 -11.00 4.77 -0.21
C ASP A 111 -11.37 5.91 0.75
N ALA A 112 -10.76 7.09 0.55
CA ALA A 112 -11.04 8.25 1.37
C ALA A 112 -12.48 8.77 1.18
N LEU A 113 -13.01 8.72 -0.04
CA LEU A 113 -14.38 9.08 -0.35
C LEU A 113 -15.36 8.06 0.20
N ASP A 114 -15.10 6.77 0.01
CA ASP A 114 -15.95 5.67 0.47
C ASP A 114 -16.05 5.65 2.00
N LEU A 115 -14.92 5.81 2.69
CA LEU A 115 -14.89 5.96 4.13
C LEU A 115 -15.67 7.20 4.59
N ALA A 116 -15.56 8.32 3.87
CA ALA A 116 -16.29 9.54 4.20
C ALA A 116 -17.80 9.42 3.94
N GLN A 117 -18.21 8.67 2.91
CA GLN A 117 -19.61 8.34 2.65
C GLN A 117 -20.17 7.46 3.77
N ALA A 118 -19.45 6.41 4.15
CA ALA A 118 -19.81 5.55 5.27
C ALA A 118 -19.89 6.33 6.59
N ALA A 119 -18.96 7.26 6.83
CA ALA A 119 -19.00 8.13 8.00
C ALA A 119 -20.23 9.06 7.98
N ALA A 120 -20.68 9.51 6.80
CA ALA A 120 -21.80 10.42 6.67
C ALA A 120 -23.18 9.78 6.96
N THR A 121 -23.29 8.45 6.91
CA THR A 121 -24.50 7.73 7.30
C THR A 121 -24.67 7.62 8.82
N ARG A 122 -23.60 7.85 9.59
CA ARG A 122 -23.61 7.88 11.06
C ARG A 122 -24.27 9.16 11.59
N SER A 123 -24.62 9.15 12.87
CA SER A 123 -25.12 10.33 13.59
C SER A 123 -24.11 11.48 13.67
N CYS A 124 -22.82 11.14 13.73
CA CYS A 124 -21.71 12.09 13.65
C CYS A 124 -20.64 11.54 12.69
N ALA A 125 -20.26 12.33 11.69
CA ALA A 125 -19.26 11.95 10.70
C ALA A 125 -17.83 11.95 11.25
N TYR A 126 -17.59 12.63 12.38
CA TYR A 126 -16.29 12.57 13.04
C TYR A 126 -16.08 11.18 13.66
N LEU A 127 -15.22 10.36 13.04
CA LEU A 127 -15.10 8.94 13.38
C LEU A 127 -14.70 8.67 14.83
N ARG A 128 -13.96 9.60 15.46
CA ARG A 128 -13.53 9.51 16.87
C ARG A 128 -14.57 10.05 17.87
N CYS A 129 -15.74 10.49 17.41
CA CYS A 129 -16.82 10.91 18.28
C CYS A 129 -17.42 9.69 18.98
N ALA A 130 -17.44 9.70 20.32
CA ALA A 130 -18.06 8.65 21.14
C ALA A 130 -19.61 8.67 21.08
N ASN A 131 -20.20 9.68 20.45
CA ASN A 131 -21.65 9.84 20.38
C ASN A 131 -22.25 8.88 19.34
N LEU A 132 -22.33 7.60 19.72
CA LEU A 132 -22.95 6.53 18.96
C LEU A 132 -24.47 6.49 19.13
N ALA A 133 -25.00 7.21 20.14
CA ALA A 133 -26.36 7.06 20.65
C ALA A 133 -27.44 7.93 19.97
N GLY A 134 -27.20 8.43 18.75
CA GLY A 134 -28.31 8.64 17.82
C GLY A 134 -29.09 9.96 17.86
N GLU A 135 -28.73 10.96 18.68
CA GLU A 135 -29.35 12.29 18.57
C GLU A 135 -28.66 13.13 17.50
N GLY A 136 -29.10 12.93 16.25
CA GLY A 136 -28.50 13.54 15.08
C GLY A 136 -28.21 12.53 13.99
N GLY A 137 -28.29 12.96 12.74
CA GLY A 137 -28.14 12.09 11.57
C GLY A 137 -29.17 12.41 10.50
N PRO A 138 -29.08 11.79 9.31
CA PRO A 138 -29.98 12.07 8.19
C PRO A 138 -31.47 11.95 8.55
N ALA A 139 -31.82 11.03 9.45
CA ALA A 139 -33.19 10.82 9.92
C ALA A 139 -33.68 11.87 10.93
N ALA A 140 -32.79 12.42 11.77
CA ALA A 140 -33.18 13.29 12.89
C ALA A 140 -33.63 14.70 12.45
N ARG A 141 -33.46 15.04 11.17
CA ARG A 141 -33.64 16.40 10.59
C ARG A 141 -32.82 17.45 11.36
N GLN A 142 -32.74 18.65 10.79
CA GLN A 142 -31.95 19.74 11.37
C GLN A 142 -32.73 20.34 12.55
N GLY A 143 -32.28 20.10 13.79
CA GLY A 143 -33.00 20.60 14.98
C GLY A 143 -32.69 19.87 16.29
N ALA A 144 -32.36 18.57 16.25
CA ALA A 144 -31.99 17.80 17.44
C ALA A 144 -30.52 17.98 17.85
N GLY A 145 -30.00 19.22 17.86
CA GLY A 145 -28.61 19.52 18.20
C GLY A 145 -27.56 19.17 17.11
N SER A 146 -27.95 18.46 16.05
CA SER A 146 -27.04 18.13 14.94
C SER A 146 -26.98 19.21 13.86
N LYS A 147 -25.76 19.44 13.34
CA LYS A 147 -25.46 20.41 12.27
C LYS A 147 -24.91 19.70 11.05
N ARG A 148 -25.49 20.00 9.87
CA ARG A 148 -24.93 19.57 8.59
C ARG A 148 -23.75 20.45 8.19
N CYS A 149 -22.78 19.89 7.50
CA CYS A 149 -21.79 20.67 6.76
C CYS A 149 -22.51 21.60 5.77
N SER A 150 -22.25 22.91 5.83
CA SER A 150 -22.92 23.89 4.96
C SER A 150 -22.54 23.74 3.48
N LYS A 151 -21.36 23.18 3.20
CA LYS A 151 -20.80 23.04 1.85
C LYS A 151 -21.28 21.78 1.14
N CYS A 152 -21.00 20.60 1.70
CA CYS A 152 -21.43 19.34 1.06
C CYS A 152 -22.88 18.97 1.39
N ARG A 153 -23.42 19.42 2.53
CA ARG A 153 -24.75 19.05 3.06
C ARG A 153 -24.99 17.56 3.30
N VAL A 154 -23.96 16.72 3.13
CA VAL A 154 -23.99 15.27 3.34
C VAL A 154 -23.59 14.90 4.78
N ALA A 155 -22.45 15.40 5.26
CA ALA A 155 -21.93 15.06 6.58
C ALA A 155 -22.68 15.79 7.72
N TRP A 156 -22.92 15.05 8.81
CA TRP A 156 -23.59 15.51 10.02
C TRP A 156 -22.66 15.50 11.23
N TYR A 157 -22.82 16.45 12.13
CA TYR A 157 -22.03 16.55 13.36
C TYR A 157 -22.92 16.90 14.54
N CYS A 158 -22.62 16.35 15.72
CA CYS A 158 -23.32 16.70 16.96
C CYS A 158 -22.97 18.10 17.49
N GLY A 159 -21.94 18.76 16.93
CA GLY A 159 -21.50 20.07 17.37
C GLY A 159 -20.33 20.62 16.55
N THR A 160 -19.97 21.89 16.78
CA THR A 160 -18.90 22.59 16.06
C THR A 160 -17.51 22.01 16.34
N ALA A 161 -17.30 21.46 17.55
CA ALA A 161 -16.06 20.78 17.92
C ALA A 161 -15.78 19.58 16.99
N CYS A 162 -16.78 18.73 16.76
CA CYS A 162 -16.64 17.58 15.88
C CYS A 162 -16.46 17.99 14.41
N SER A 163 -17.20 19.00 13.92
CA SER A 163 -17.01 19.48 12.54
C SER A 163 -15.62 20.07 12.32
N HIS A 164 -15.08 20.80 13.29
CA HIS A 164 -13.72 21.36 13.18
C HIS A 164 -12.64 20.28 13.28
N ALA A 165 -12.83 19.28 14.15
CA ALA A 165 -11.91 18.15 14.26
C ALA A 165 -11.87 17.34 12.96
N ASP A 166 -13.03 16.98 12.41
CA ASP A 166 -13.13 16.23 11.15
C ASP A 166 -12.55 17.00 9.96
N TRP A 167 -12.75 18.32 9.92
CA TRP A 167 -12.14 19.20 8.93
C TRP A 167 -10.61 19.12 8.89
N ARG A 168 -9.96 19.06 10.07
CA ARG A 168 -8.51 18.94 10.21
C ARG A 168 -8.02 17.55 9.80
N VAL A 169 -8.75 16.50 10.16
CA VAL A 169 -8.38 15.10 9.87
C VAL A 169 -8.50 14.78 8.39
N GLY A 170 -9.58 15.20 7.71
CA GLY A 170 -9.72 14.81 6.31
C GLY A 170 -10.89 15.39 5.55
N HIS A 171 -11.94 15.87 6.21
CA HIS A 171 -13.18 16.26 5.53
C HIS A 171 -12.96 17.26 4.39
N ARG A 172 -12.01 18.20 4.54
CA ARG A 172 -11.71 19.21 3.52
C ARG A 172 -11.36 18.63 2.15
N ARG A 173 -10.70 17.46 2.12
CA ARG A 173 -10.25 16.78 0.88
C ARG A 173 -11.43 16.15 0.14
N VAL A 174 -12.38 15.61 0.89
CA VAL A 174 -13.53 14.84 0.36
C VAL A 174 -14.82 15.67 0.27
N CYS A 175 -14.90 16.82 0.94
CA CYS A 175 -16.11 17.64 1.03
C CYS A 175 -16.68 18.02 -0.33
N ARG A 176 -15.83 18.35 -1.31
CA ARG A 176 -16.30 18.70 -2.67
C ARG A 176 -16.88 17.48 -3.39
N ALA A 177 -16.20 16.33 -3.31
CA ALA A 177 -16.65 15.09 -3.93
C ALA A 177 -17.98 14.62 -3.35
N LEU A 178 -18.12 14.61 -2.02
CA LEU A 178 -19.38 14.27 -1.35
C LEU A 178 -20.55 15.16 -1.81
N GLY A 179 -20.32 16.47 -1.94
CA GLY A 179 -21.34 17.39 -2.41
C GLY A 179 -21.76 17.14 -3.87
N ALA A 180 -20.82 16.76 -4.73
CA ALA A 180 -21.10 16.43 -6.12
C ALA A 180 -21.94 15.14 -6.25
N THR A 181 -21.59 14.09 -5.50
CA THR A 181 -22.34 12.82 -5.49
C THR A 181 -23.77 13.04 -5.03
N SER A 182 -23.98 13.75 -3.92
CA SER A 182 -25.33 13.97 -3.39
C SER A 182 -26.21 14.85 -4.29
N LEU A 183 -25.61 15.81 -5.02
CA LEU A 183 -26.37 16.60 -5.99
C LEU A 183 -26.83 15.74 -7.17
N ALA A 184 -25.96 14.86 -7.67
CA ALA A 184 -26.29 13.93 -8.76
C ALA A 184 -27.44 12.97 -8.34
N GLU A 185 -27.40 12.44 -7.12
CA GLU A 185 -28.47 11.59 -6.57
C GLU A 185 -29.81 12.34 -6.47
N GLN A 186 -29.81 13.58 -5.97
CA GLN A 186 -31.03 14.39 -5.85
C GLN A 186 -31.65 14.72 -7.22
N GLN A 187 -30.82 14.99 -8.23
CA GLN A 187 -31.28 15.22 -9.59
C GLN A 187 -31.92 13.97 -10.21
N GLY A 188 -31.30 12.80 -10.01
CA GLY A 188 -31.87 11.52 -10.45
C GLY A 188 -33.19 11.18 -9.76
N GLN A 189 -33.29 11.38 -8.45
CA GLN A 189 -34.53 11.15 -7.69
C GLN A 189 -35.65 12.10 -8.11
N GLY A 190 -35.34 13.37 -8.38
CA GLY A 190 -36.31 14.34 -8.90
C GLY A 190 -36.92 13.91 -10.23
N GLN A 191 -36.09 13.38 -11.13
CA GLN A 191 -36.54 12.89 -12.44
C GLN A 191 -37.42 11.64 -12.32
N GLN A 192 -37.01 10.66 -11.50
CA GLN A 192 -37.79 9.44 -11.26
C GLN A 192 -39.14 9.74 -10.60
N ASN A 193 -39.16 10.63 -9.61
CA ASN A 193 -40.41 11.04 -8.95
C ASN A 193 -41.33 11.80 -9.92
N GLY A 194 -40.78 12.60 -10.83
CA GLY A 194 -41.55 13.27 -11.89
C GLY A 194 -42.16 12.28 -12.89
N GLU A 195 -41.39 11.27 -13.31
CA GLU A 195 -41.86 10.22 -14.22
C GLU A 195 -42.93 9.32 -13.59
N ALA A 196 -42.72 8.90 -12.34
CA ALA A 196 -43.70 8.12 -11.58
C ALA A 196 -45.03 8.88 -11.39
N LEU A 197 -44.97 10.20 -11.17
CA LEU A 197 -46.16 11.04 -11.05
C LEU A 197 -46.92 11.18 -12.39
N LEU A 198 -46.20 11.20 -13.52
CA LEU A 198 -46.79 11.22 -14.87
C LEU A 198 -47.45 9.88 -15.23
N LEU A 199 -46.91 8.76 -14.76
CA LEU A 199 -47.49 7.42 -14.97
C LEU A 199 -48.72 7.16 -14.09
N ALA A 200 -48.73 7.66 -12.85
CA ALA A 200 -49.85 7.47 -11.91
C ALA A 200 -51.09 8.34 -12.23
N GLY A 201 -50.97 9.29 -13.17
CA GLY A 201 -52.05 10.19 -13.59
C GLY A 201 -52.85 9.73 -14.82
N GLN A 202 -52.60 8.51 -15.32
CA GLN A 202 -53.31 7.87 -16.44
C GLN A 202 -54.24 6.77 -15.94
#